data_AF-A0A9D9TB22-F1
#
_entry.id   AF-A0A9D9TB22-F1
#
_cell.length_a   1.000
_cell.length_b   1.000
_cell.length_c   1.000
_cell.angle_alpha   90.00
_cell.angle_beta   90.00
_cell.angle_gamma   90.00
#
_symmetry.space_group_name_H-M   'P 1'
#
loop_
_entity.id
_entity.type
_entity.pdbx_description
1 polymer ?
#
loop_
_entity_poly.entity_id
_entity_poly.type
_entity_poly.pdbx_seq_one_letter_code
_entity_poly.pdbx_strand_id
1 'polypeptide(L)' 'MNALIKNLGVIVIILGALALILPSFLGFISNTTLAIGGVLLFTGLILHVILTRKATDL' A
#
# COMPACT_ATOMS: atom_id res chain seq x y z
N MET A 1 20.58 6.05 1.33
CA MET A 1 19.26 5.92 0.68
C MET A 1 18.30 6.91 1.32
N ASN A 2 17.60 7.72 0.53
CA ASN A 2 16.64 8.70 1.05
C ASN A 2 15.57 7.98 1.90
N ALA A 3 15.25 8.47 3.10
CA ALA A 3 14.34 7.79 4.04
C ALA A 3 12.96 7.49 3.43
N LEU A 4 12.52 8.34 2.49
CA LEU A 4 11.31 8.16 1.70
C LEU A 4 11.30 6.86 0.88
N ILE A 5 12.42 6.51 0.25
CA ILE A 5 12.51 5.30 -0.59
C ILE A 5 12.51 4.05 0.30
N LYS A 6 13.14 4.11 1.48
CA LYS A 6 13.12 3.01 2.46
C LYS A 6 11.70 2.71 2.96
N ASN A 7 10.88 3.74 3.13
CA ASN A 7 9.53 3.62 3.69
C ASN A 7 8.42 3.58 2.63
N LEU A 8 8.77 3.63 1.34
CA LEU A 8 7.79 3.74 0.25
C LEU A 8 6.78 2.60 0.24
N GLY A 9 7.21 1.36 0.49
CA GLY A 9 6.32 0.21 0.57
C GLY A 9 5.25 0.35 1.67
N VAL A 10 5.64 0.83 2.86
CA VAL A 10 4.70 1.06 3.96
C VAL A 10 3.72 2.19 3.63
N ILE A 11 4.19 3.26 3.00
CA ILE A 11 3.34 4.37 2.57
C ILE A 11 2.25 3.88 1.60
N VAL A 12 2.62 3.05 0.62
CA VAL A 12 1.66 2.50 -0.35
C VAL A 12 0.63 1.59 0.33
N ILE A 13 1.03 0.78 1.32
CA ILE A 13 0.11 -0.04 2.11
C ILE A 13 -0.90 0.84 2.86
N ILE A 14 -0.44 1.91 3.50
CA ILE A 14 -1.31 2.85 4.22
C ILE A 14 -2.32 3.50 3.26
N LEU A 15 -1.88 3.92 2.08
CA LEU A 15 -2.77 4.48 1.05
C LEU A 15 -3.80 3.46 0.56
N GLY A 16 -3.41 2.19 0.37
CA GLY A 16 -4.33 1.11 0.04
C GLY A 16 -5.38 0.86 1.13
N ALA A 17 -4.97 0.89 2.40
CA ALA A 17 -5.89 0.77 3.53
C ALA A 17 -6.88 1.95 3.57
N LEU A 18 -6.41 3.18 3.38
CA LEU A 18 -7.27 4.37 3.31
C LEU A 18 -8.26 4.31 2.15
N ALA A 19 -7.83 3.80 0.99
CA ALA A 19 -8.68 3.60 -0.18
C ALA A 19 -9.82 2.58 0.06
N LEU A 20 -9.69 1.68 1.04
CA LEU A 20 -10.77 0.77 1.47
C LEU A 20 -11.60 1.35 2.61
N ILE A 21 -10.94 1.99 3.57
CA ILE A 21 -11.57 2.50 4.78
C ILE A 21 -12.47 3.70 4.48
N LEU A 22 -12.00 4.66 3.68
CA LEU A 22 -12.76 5.89 3.39
C LEU A 22 -14.09 5.60 2.68
N PRO A 23 -14.15 4.79 1.60
CA PRO A 23 -15.43 4.47 0.97
C PRO A 23 -16.36 3.66 1.87
N SER A 24 -15.80 2.85 2.78
CA SER A 24 -16.58 2.11 3.78
C SER A 24 -17.31 3.05 4.74
N PHE A 25 -16.63 4.07 5.27
CA PHE A 25 -17.24 5.08 6.14
C PHE A 25 -18.21 6.02 5.41
N LEU A 26 -17.97 6.29 4.12
CA LEU A 26 -18.82 7.15 3.29
C LEU A 26 -20.02 6.42 2.68
N GLY A 27 -20.17 5.11 2.94
CA GLY A 27 -21.26 4.29 2.39
C GLY A 27 -21.16 4.04 0.88
N PHE A 28 -20.00 4.30 0.28
CA PHE A 28 -19.77 4.21 -1.17
C PHE A 28 -18.91 2.97 -1.51
N ILE A 29 -19.37 1.79 -1.10
CA ILE A 29 -18.65 0.53 -1.34
C ILE A 29 -19.03 0.00 -2.72
N SER A 30 -18.05 -0.04 -3.63
CA SER A 30 -18.18 -0.65 -4.95
C SER A 30 -17.11 -1.72 -5.17
N ASN A 31 -17.38 -2.66 -6.09
CA ASN A 31 -16.39 -3.66 -6.51
C ASN A 31 -15.10 -3.00 -7.03
N THR A 32 -15.21 -1.82 -7.65
CA THR A 32 -14.07 -1.03 -8.11
C THR A 32 -13.23 -0.49 -6.95
N THR A 33 -13.84 0.05 -5.90
CA THR A 33 -13.10 0.51 -4.70
C THR A 33 -12.41 -0.64 -3.96
N LEU A 34 -13.06 -1.80 -3.88
CA LEU A 34 -12.47 -3.03 -3.34
C LEU A 34 -11.27 -3.50 -4.18
N ALA A 35 -11.40 -3.50 -5.50
CA ALA A 35 -10.32 -3.88 -6.41
C ALA A 35 -9.12 -2.93 -6.31
N ILE A 36 -9.35 -1.62 -6.33
CA ILE A 36 -8.28 -0.61 -6.23
C ILE A 36 -7.55 -0.73 -4.89
N GLY A 37 -8.27 -0.77 -3.77
CA GLY A 37 -7.66 -0.89 -2.46
C GLY A 37 -6.94 -2.23 -2.26
N GLY A 38 -7.50 -3.32 -2.77
CA GLY A 38 -6.86 -4.63 -2.78
C GLY A 38 -5.54 -4.62 -3.57
N VAL A 39 -5.54 -4.10 -4.80
CA VAL A 39 -4.33 -3.99 -5.63
C VAL A 39 -3.27 -3.13 -4.96
N LEU A 40 -3.66 -2.00 -4.34
CA LEU A 40 -2.73 -1.13 -3.60
C LEU A 40 -2.10 -1.84 -2.40
N LEU A 41 -2.88 -2.63 -1.64
CA LEU A 41 -2.35 -3.42 -0.52
C LEU A 41 -1.35 -4.48 -0.99
N PHE A 42 -1.69 -5.24 -2.04
CA PHE A 42 -0.81 -6.27 -2.60
C PHE A 42 0.48 -5.66 -3.18
N THR A 43 0.36 -4.62 -4.00
CA THR A 43 1.52 -3.94 -4.59
C THR A 43 2.38 -3.27 -3.53
N GLY A 44 1.78 -2.64 -2.51
CA GLY A 44 2.49 -2.06 -1.38
C GLY A 44 3.27 -3.10 -0.56
N LEU A 45 2.68 -4.27 -0.30
CA LEU A 45 3.36 -5.38 0.37
C LEU A 45 4.55 -5.91 -0.44
N ILE A 46 4.35 -6.16 -1.73
CA ILE A 46 5.44 -6.62 -2.62
C ILE A 46 6.57 -5.59 -2.63
N LEU A 47 6.24 -4.31 -2.79
CA LEU A 47 7.23 -3.23 -2.80
C LEU A 47 7.96 -3.12 -1.46
N HIS A 48 7.25 -3.26 -0.34
CA HIS A 48 7.84 -3.25 1.00
C HIS A 48 8.83 -4.41 1.19
N VAL A 49 8.46 -5.62 0.78
CA VAL A 49 9.34 -6.79 0.87
C VAL A 49 10.58 -6.62 0.00
N ILE A 50 10.43 -6.17 -1.25
CA ILE A 50 11.55 -5.96 -2.18
C ILE A 50 12.50 -4.89 -1.66
N LEU A 51 11.98 -3.74 -1.22
CA LEU A 51 12.78 -2.64 -0.69
C LEU A 51 13.48 -3.02 0.62
N THR A 52 12.81 -3.79 1.47
CA THR A 52 13.39 -4.28 2.72
C THR A 52 14.49 -5.29 2.45
N ARG A 53 14.28 -6.28 1.55
CA ARG A 53 15.34 -7.22 1.15
C ARG A 53 16.55 -6.49 0.58
N LYS A 54 16.32 -5.54 -0.33
CA LYS A 54 17.40 -4.75 -0.93
C LYS A 54 18.15 -3.89 0.11
N ALA A 55 17.50 -3.47 1.18
CA ALA A 55 18.12 -2.74 2.27
C ALA A 55 18.88 -3.65 3.26
N THR A 56 18.56 -4.95 3.33
CA THR A 56 19.25 -5.94 4.16
C THR A 56 20.44 -6.58 3.44
N ASP A 57 20.40 -6.68 2.11
CA ASP A 57 21.50 -7.19 1.27
C ASP A 57 22.62 -6.15 0.97
N LEU A 58 22.50 -4.92 1.50
CA LEU A 58 23.47 -3.82 1.41
C LEU A 58 24.17 -3.59 2.75
#